data_AF-M5BQJ1-F1
#
_entry.id   AF-M5BQJ1-F1
#
_cell.length_a   1.000
_cell.length_b   1.000
_cell.length_c   1.000
_cell.angle_alpha   90.00
_cell.angle_beta   90.00
_cell.angle_gamma   90.00
#
_symmetry.space_group_name_H-M   'P 1'
#
loop_
_entity.id
_entity.type
_entity.pdbx_description
1 polymer ?
#
loop_
_entity_poly.entity_id
_entity_poly.type
_entity_poly.pdbx_seq_one_letter_code
_entity_poly.pdbx_strand_id
1 'polypeptide(L)'
;MTPNVGEWPANRVRKEFIDFFEARGHKFWASSSTIPYDDPTLLFANAGMNQYKAIFLGTVDPNSELSKLKRAVNSQKCIRAGGKHNGQYKHLIISIYQSANLY
;
A
#
# COMPACT_ATOMS: atom_id res chain seq x y z
N MET A 1 17.07 -12.30 -31.41
CA MET A 1 17.67 -12.24 -30.06
C MET A 1 16.53 -12.23 -29.07
N THR A 2 16.29 -13.32 -28.36
CA THR A 2 15.36 -13.31 -27.23
C THR A 2 15.99 -12.44 -26.12
N PRO A 3 15.28 -11.45 -25.57
CA PRO A 3 15.82 -10.69 -24.46
C PRO A 3 16.16 -11.66 -23.34
N ASN A 4 17.36 -11.53 -22.77
CA ASN A 4 17.77 -12.28 -21.60
C ASN A 4 16.87 -11.82 -20.44
N VAL A 5 15.78 -12.57 -20.22
CA VAL A 5 14.88 -12.39 -19.09
C VAL A 5 15.62 -12.90 -17.85
N GLY A 6 16.61 -12.14 -17.40
CA GLY A 6 17.31 -12.42 -16.14
C GLY A 6 16.30 -12.52 -15.01
N GLU A 7 16.62 -13.31 -13.99
CA GLU A 7 15.69 -13.65 -12.91
C GLU A 7 14.98 -12.41 -12.30
N TRP A 8 13.70 -12.58 -11.97
CA TRP A 8 12.84 -11.56 -11.37
C TRP A 8 12.48 -11.94 -9.92
N PRO A 9 13.42 -11.86 -8.98
CA PRO A 9 13.11 -12.10 -7.58
C PRO A 9 12.18 -11.01 -7.03
N ALA A 10 11.42 -11.33 -5.98
CA ALA A 10 10.39 -10.44 -5.45
C ALA A 10 10.92 -9.07 -5.00
N ASN A 11 12.17 -9.00 -4.54
CA ASN A 11 12.84 -7.73 -4.21
C ASN A 11 13.08 -6.86 -5.46
N ARG A 12 13.46 -7.47 -6.59
CA ARG A 12 13.63 -6.76 -7.87
C ARG A 12 12.30 -6.22 -8.37
N VAL A 13 11.26 -7.06 -8.41
CA VAL A 13 9.90 -6.63 -8.83
C VAL A 13 9.42 -5.45 -7.97
N ARG A 14 9.63 -5.49 -6.65
CA ARG A 14 9.29 -4.40 -5.74
C ARG A 14 10.03 -3.12 -6.07
N LYS A 15 11.35 -3.21 -6.27
CA LYS A 15 12.20 -2.07 -6.58
C LYS A 15 11.78 -1.42 -7.89
N GLU A 16 11.65 -2.22 -8.95
CA GLU A 16 11.27 -1.73 -10.29
C GLU A 16 9.89 -1.08 -10.30
N PHE A 17 8.93 -1.61 -9.54
CA PHE A 17 7.61 -0.99 -9.39
C PHE A 17 7.70 0.39 -8.73
N ILE A 18 8.47 0.51 -7.64
CA ILE A 18 8.64 1.78 -6.92
C ILE A 18 9.36 2.78 -7.83
N ASP A 19 10.51 2.40 -8.38
CA ASP A 19 11.33 3.23 -9.26
C ASP A 19 10.53 3.76 -10.46
N PHE A 20 9.69 2.93 -11.08
CA PHE A 20 8.85 3.31 -12.21
C PHE A 20 7.90 4.47 -11.89
N PHE A 21 7.30 4.47 -10.70
CA PHE A 21 6.36 5.51 -10.27
C PHE A 21 7.08 6.72 -9.67
N GLU A 22 8.21 6.53 -8.99
CA GLU A 22 9.06 7.64 -8.53
C GLU A 22 9.56 8.47 -9.71
N ALA A 23 10.00 7.81 -10.80
CA ALA A 23 10.35 8.48 -12.06
C ALA A 23 9.20 9.28 -12.70
N ARG A 24 7.95 9.05 -12.27
CA ARG A 24 6.74 9.76 -12.72
C ARG A 24 6.21 10.74 -11.68
N GLY A 25 6.99 11.06 -10.66
CA GLY A 25 6.66 12.05 -9.64
C GLY A 25 5.76 11.54 -8.52
N HIS A 26 5.65 10.23 -8.32
CA HIS A 26 5.09 9.68 -7.08
C HIS A 26 6.16 9.71 -5.98
N LYS A 27 5.81 10.10 -4.77
CA LYS A 27 6.71 10.02 -3.61
C LYS A 27 6.63 8.63 -3.00
N PHE A 28 7.75 7.97 -2.74
CA PHE A 28 7.73 6.77 -1.91
C PHE A 28 7.19 7.09 -0.51
N TRP A 29 6.17 6.35 -0.07
CA TRP A 29 5.56 6.52 1.25
C TRP A 29 5.54 5.20 2.01
N ALA A 30 6.16 5.13 3.18
CA ALA A 30 6.33 3.85 3.88
C ALA A 30 4.99 3.11 4.10
N SER A 31 5.04 1.78 4.12
CA SER A 31 3.89 0.94 4.44
C SER A 31 3.48 1.15 5.90
N SER A 32 2.20 1.46 6.13
CA SER A 32 1.63 1.55 7.48
C SER A 32 1.57 0.19 8.18
N SER A 33 1.30 0.23 9.48
CA SER A 33 1.02 -0.96 10.29
C SER A 33 -0.12 -1.79 9.69
N THR A 34 -0.03 -3.11 9.80
CA THR A 34 -1.14 -4.01 9.47
C THR A 34 -2.31 -3.85 10.45
N ILE A 35 -2.08 -3.28 11.63
CA ILE A 35 -3.11 -2.92 12.61
C ILE A 35 -3.36 -1.40 12.47
N PRO A 36 -4.53 -0.97 11.96
CA PRO A 36 -4.83 0.44 11.76
C PRO A 36 -5.38 1.07 13.04
N TYR A 37 -4.51 1.64 13.87
CA TYR A 37 -4.92 2.29 15.13
C TYR A 37 -5.85 3.50 14.93
N ASP A 38 -5.75 4.15 13.76
CA ASP A 38 -6.50 5.37 13.44
C ASP A 38 -7.87 5.09 12.80
N ASP A 39 -8.22 3.82 12.56
CA ASP A 39 -9.50 3.42 11.97
C ASP A 39 -10.13 2.23 12.72
N PRO A 40 -10.98 2.47 13.73
CA PRO A 40 -11.59 1.41 14.54
C PRO A 40 -12.59 0.56 13.75
N THR A 41 -12.95 0.96 12.51
CA THR A 41 -13.84 0.17 11.64
C THR A 41 -13.12 -0.97 10.92
N LEU A 42 -11.79 -1.00 10.98
CA LEU A 42 -10.96 -2.00 10.33
C LEU A 42 -10.22 -2.84 11.36
N LEU A 43 -10.36 -4.16 11.26
CA LEU A 43 -9.57 -5.08 12.09
C LEU A 43 -8.10 -5.14 11.64
N PHE A 44 -7.87 -5.06 10.33
CA PHE A 44 -6.54 -5.02 9.73
C PHE A 44 -6.53 -4.14 8.47
N ALA A 45 -5.36 -3.62 8.11
CA ALA A 45 -5.14 -3.02 6.79
C ALA A 45 -5.36 -4.10 5.71
N ASN A 46 -6.43 -3.97 4.93
CA ASN A 46 -6.83 -4.94 3.90
C ASN A 46 -6.45 -4.49 2.47
N ALA A 47 -6.14 -3.20 2.32
CA ALA A 47 -5.67 -2.58 1.09
C ALA A 47 -4.62 -1.50 1.38
N GLY A 48 -3.89 -1.13 0.35
CA GLY A 48 -2.92 -0.04 0.39
C GLY A 48 -3.53 1.32 0.73
N MET A 49 -4.76 1.57 0.27
CA MET A 49 -5.38 2.90 0.31
C MET A 49 -5.76 3.35 1.73
N ASN A 50 -5.84 2.42 2.68
CA ASN A 50 -6.34 2.68 4.03
C ASN A 50 -5.55 3.79 4.75
N GLN A 51 -4.22 3.86 4.53
CA GLN A 51 -3.37 4.89 5.13
C GLN A 51 -3.58 6.30 4.54
N TYR A 52 -4.31 6.43 3.44
CA TYR A 52 -4.62 7.71 2.79
C TYR A 52 -6.08 8.14 3.01
N LYS A 53 -6.85 7.39 3.81
CA LYS A 53 -8.28 7.65 4.06
C LYS A 53 -8.55 9.11 4.45
N ALA A 54 -7.73 9.69 5.33
CA ALA A 54 -7.91 11.06 5.78
C ALA A 54 -7.75 12.10 4.65
N ILE A 55 -6.88 11.84 3.66
CA ILE A 55 -6.77 12.71 2.48
C ILE A 55 -8.06 12.62 1.66
N PHE A 56 -8.52 11.40 1.34
CA PHE A 56 -9.72 11.21 0.53
C PHE A 56 -11.00 11.76 1.18
N LEU A 57 -11.05 11.79 2.51
CA LEU A 57 -12.18 12.36 3.26
C LEU A 57 -12.02 13.86 3.55
N GLY A 58 -10.90 14.47 3.19
CA GLY A 58 -10.61 15.88 3.51
C GLY A 58 -10.45 16.17 5.00
N THR A 59 -10.15 15.16 5.81
CA THR A 59 -10.00 15.25 7.27
C THR A 59 -8.54 15.21 7.74
N VAL A 60 -7.58 15.19 6.80
CA VAL A 60 -6.15 15.22 7.09
C VAL A 60 -5.75 16.56 7.73
N ASP A 61 -4.87 16.52 8.73
CA ASP A 61 -4.28 17.74 9.29
C ASP A 61 -3.54 18.52 8.19
N PRO A 62 -3.94 19.77 7.87
CA PRO A 62 -3.36 20.54 6.80
C PRO A 62 -1.86 20.83 6.99
N ASN A 63 -1.34 20.78 8.23
CA ASN A 63 0.07 21.00 8.51
C ASN A 63 0.94 19.74 8.41
N SER A 64 0.31 18.56 8.33
CA SER A 64 1.02 17.29 8.26
C SER A 64 1.76 17.09 6.93
N GLU A 65 2.76 16.22 6.91
CA GLU A 65 3.41 15.82 5.66
C GLU A 65 2.47 15.01 4.74
N LEU A 66 1.43 14.41 5.33
CA LEU A 66 0.43 13.63 4.61
C LEU A 66 -0.48 14.55 3.77
N SER A 67 -0.85 15.74 4.25
CA SER A 67 -1.68 16.69 3.50
C SER A 67 -0.99 17.25 2.25
N LYS A 68 0.34 17.27 2.24
CA LYS A 68 1.16 17.76 1.12
C LYS A 68 1.37 16.69 0.05
N LEU A 69 0.94 15.45 0.30
CA LEU A 69 1.18 14.31 -0.56
C LEU A 69 0.18 14.28 -1.72
N LYS A 70 0.64 14.55 -2.94
CA LYS A 70 -0.21 14.55 -4.15
C LYS A 70 -0.21 13.22 -4.89
N ARG A 71 0.89 12.49 -4.84
CA ARG A 71 1.09 11.22 -5.54
C ARG A 71 1.99 10.35 -4.69
N ALA A 72 1.60 9.12 -4.45
CA ALA A 72 2.35 8.21 -3.58
C ALA A 72 2.55 6.84 -4.24
N VAL A 73 3.63 6.15 -3.89
CA VAL A 73 3.91 4.76 -4.30
C VAL A 73 4.49 3.97 -3.13
N ASN A 74 4.03 2.73 -2.94
CA ASN A 74 4.66 1.77 -2.01
C ASN A 74 4.24 0.31 -2.23
N SER A 75 4.72 -0.56 -1.34
CA SER A 75 4.28 -1.95 -1.18
C SER A 75 3.69 -2.12 0.22
N GLN A 76 2.36 -2.10 0.34
CA GLN A 76 1.65 -2.20 1.63
C GLN A 76 1.48 -3.64 2.08
N LYS A 77 1.84 -3.93 3.33
CA LYS A 77 1.48 -5.19 3.99
C LYS A 77 -0.01 -5.18 4.34
N CYS A 78 -0.76 -6.16 3.84
CA CYS A 78 -2.20 -6.29 4.07
C CYS A 78 -2.54 -7.66 4.65
N ILE A 79 -3.58 -7.70 5.49
CA ILE A 79 -4.18 -8.95 5.97
C ILE A 79 -5.61 -9.00 5.46
N ARG A 80 -5.96 -10.08 4.76
CA ARG A 80 -7.34 -10.37 4.37
C ARG A 80 -7.79 -11.65 5.05
N ALA A 81 -8.53 -11.50 6.13
CA ALA A 81 -9.20 -12.60 6.81
C ALA A 81 -10.67 -12.63 6.36
N GLY A 82 -11.06 -13.69 5.63
CA GLY A 82 -12.46 -13.90 5.25
C GLY A 82 -13.25 -14.56 6.39
N GLY A 83 -14.50 -14.15 6.60
CA GLY A 83 -15.41 -14.76 7.56
C GLY A 83 -16.73 -15.20 6.93
N LYS A 84 -16.90 -16.50 6.68
CA LYS A 84 -18.15 -17.24 6.93
C LYS A 84 -17.88 -18.75 6.82
N HIS A 85 -17.96 -19.42 7.97
CA HIS A 85 -17.92 -20.87 8.18
C HIS A 85 -16.61 -21.59 7.83
N ASN A 86 -16.21 -22.50 8.74
CA ASN A 86 -15.12 -23.48 8.65
C ASN A 86 -13.71 -22.99 8.99
N GLY A 87 -13.46 -22.78 10.29
CA GLY A 87 -12.33 -23.39 11.02
C GLY A 87 -10.88 -23.10 10.60
N GLN A 88 -10.62 -22.24 9.63
CA GLN A 88 -9.25 -21.93 9.19
C GLN A 88 -9.12 -20.42 9.02
N TYR A 89 -8.64 -19.74 10.06
CA TYR A 89 -8.09 -18.40 9.94
C TYR A 89 -6.81 -18.48 9.10
N LYS A 90 -6.94 -18.52 7.78
CA LYS A 90 -5.79 -18.36 6.88
C LYS A 90 -5.45 -16.87 6.87
N HIS A 91 -4.61 -16.44 7.82
CA HIS A 91 -4.02 -15.11 7.84
C HIS A 91 -3.01 -14.99 6.70
N LEU A 92 -3.48 -14.77 5.48
CA LEU A 92 -2.58 -14.48 4.37
C LEU A 92 -2.15 -13.01 4.47
N ILE A 93 -0.89 -12.79 4.85
CA ILE A 93 -0.25 -11.49 4.68
C ILE A 93 0.11 -11.34 3.20
N ILE A 94 -0.59 -10.46 2.50
CA ILE A 94 -0.27 -10.11 1.11
C ILE A 94 0.39 -8.75 1.06
N SER A 95 1.45 -8.61 0.26
CA SER A 95 1.99 -7.29 -0.09
C SER A 95 1.31 -6.80 -1.35
N ILE A 96 0.65 -5.64 -1.29
CA ILE A 96 0.01 -5.01 -2.44
C ILE A 96 0.84 -3.81 -2.86
N TYR A 97 1.26 -3.81 -4.11
CA TYR A 97 1.85 -2.65 -4.77
C TYR A 97 0.74 -1.64 -5.04
N GLN A 98 0.92 -0.41 -4.58
CA GLN A 98 -0.04 0.66 -4.84
C GLN A 98 0.65 1.92 -5.32
N SER A 99 -0.06 2.61 -6.19
CA SER A 99 0.22 3.95 -6.63
C SER A 99 -1.10 4.72 -6.53
N ALA A 100 -1.09 5.87 -5.85
CA ALA A 100 -2.27 6.68 -5.61
C ALA A 100 -2.04 8.10 -6.12
N ASN A 101 -3.06 8.67 -6.77
CA ASN A 101 -3.19 10.11 -6.96
C ASN A 101 -4.10 10.64 -5.86
N LEU A 102 -3.61 11.63 -5.13
CA LEU A 102 -4.18 12.21 -3.94
C LEU A 102 -4.45 13.68 -4.30
N TYR A 103 -5.71 13.99 -4.62
CA TYR A 103 -6.13 15.31 -5.09
C TYR A 103 -6.57 16.19 -3.93
#